data_AF-A0A2U2DG69-F1
#
_entry.id   AF-A0A2U2DG69-F1
#
_cell.length_a   1.000
_cell.length_b   1.000
_cell.length_c   1.000
_cell.angle_alpha   90.00
_cell.angle_beta   90.00
_cell.angle_gamma   90.00
#
_symmetry.space_group_name_H-M   'P 1'
#
loop_
_entity.id
_entity.type
_entity.pdbx_description
1 polymer ?
#
loop_
_entity_poly.entity_id
_entity_poly.type
_entity_poly.pdbx_seq_one_letter_code
_entity_poly.pdbx_strand_id
1 'polypeptide(L)'
;MLPDYLNQAGYAAHRDVSRKTVTLWKQRGLLVITGQGLVDVAASDKLLLEHGIKSSAVTSEDDVTSQVTDAVDIREEAARLVSADGEELWSKADAEKVKENYAARLKQLEYDRQSGAVVAIDDVVVAVAAEYAVVRNRLLGIGAKIAPDLTTLQSAEEIKAIIDAEVTEALNQLTVDVDGERDFDKLRESIQGRFGPSAEEDVASAQ
;
A
#
# COMPACT_ATOMS: atom_id res chain seq x y z
N MET A 1 -59.44 15.35 -19.46
CA MET A 1 -59.34 14.96 -18.04
C MET A 1 -58.62 13.63 -18.03
N LEU A 2 -57.31 13.64 -17.75
CA LEU A 2 -56.51 12.41 -17.71
C LEU A 2 -56.77 11.70 -16.38
N PRO A 3 -56.77 10.36 -16.34
CA PRO A 3 -56.92 9.63 -15.09
C PRO A 3 -55.70 9.88 -14.18
N ASP A 4 -55.96 10.34 -12.96
CA ASP A 4 -54.92 10.70 -11.97
C ASP A 4 -54.03 9.49 -11.58
N TYR A 5 -54.55 8.27 -11.75
CA TYR A 5 -53.87 7.03 -11.41
C TYR A 5 -53.91 6.04 -12.59
N LEU A 6 -52.74 5.57 -13.00
CA LEU A 6 -52.58 4.61 -14.10
C LEU A 6 -51.87 3.34 -13.62
N ASN A 7 -52.24 2.19 -14.16
CA ASN A 7 -51.40 1.00 -14.00
C ASN A 7 -50.09 1.17 -14.80
N GLN A 8 -49.06 0.36 -14.53
CA GLN A 8 -47.75 0.52 -15.17
C GLN A 8 -47.79 0.47 -16.71
N ALA A 9 -48.68 -0.33 -17.29
CA ALA A 9 -48.86 -0.40 -18.73
C ALA A 9 -49.53 0.86 -19.30
N GLY A 10 -50.52 1.41 -18.59
CA GLY A 10 -51.17 2.67 -18.92
C GLY A 10 -50.21 3.86 -18.79
N TYR A 11 -49.38 3.88 -17.76
CA TYR A 11 -48.37 4.93 -17.58
C TYR A 11 -47.25 4.86 -18.64
N ALA A 12 -46.86 3.64 -19.04
CA ALA A 12 -45.94 3.43 -20.15
C ALA A 12 -46.50 4.01 -21.46
N ALA A 13 -47.78 3.75 -21.76
CA ALA A 13 -48.45 4.33 -22.92
C ALA A 13 -48.62 5.86 -22.81
N HIS A 14 -48.88 6.39 -21.60
CA HIS A 14 -49.01 7.83 -21.37
C HIS A 14 -47.71 8.61 -21.67
N ARG A 15 -46.54 8.07 -21.29
CA ARG A 15 -45.23 8.71 -21.54
C ARG A 15 -44.53 8.27 -22.82
N ASP A 16 -45.17 7.42 -23.62
CA ASP A 16 -44.61 6.80 -24.82
C ASP A 16 -43.25 6.10 -24.56
N VAL A 17 -43.23 5.28 -23.50
CA VAL A 17 -42.06 4.49 -23.10
C VAL A 17 -42.39 3.01 -22.98
N SER A 18 -41.36 2.17 -23.05
CA SER A 18 -41.57 0.73 -22.89
C SER A 18 -42.01 0.36 -21.46
N ARG A 19 -42.85 -0.68 -21.32
CA ARG A 19 -43.19 -1.25 -20.00
C ARG A 19 -41.96 -1.64 -19.18
N LYS A 20 -40.88 -2.08 -19.83
CA LYS A 20 -39.60 -2.42 -19.19
C LYS A 20 -38.94 -1.20 -18.53
N THR A 21 -39.02 -0.03 -19.18
CA THR A 21 -38.53 1.24 -18.64
C THR A 21 -39.28 1.63 -17.37
N VAL A 22 -40.61 1.50 -17.37
CA VAL A 22 -41.46 1.78 -16.21
C VAL A 22 -41.15 0.82 -15.05
N THR A 23 -40.91 -0.47 -15.32
CA THR A 23 -40.46 -1.44 -14.31
C THR A 23 -39.12 -1.05 -13.70
N LEU A 24 -38.16 -0.58 -14.51
CA LEU A 24 -36.85 -0.13 -14.04
C LEU A 24 -36.96 1.13 -13.17
N TRP A 25 -37.81 2.09 -13.56
CA TRP A 25 -38.08 3.29 -12.75
C TRP A 25 -38.72 2.92 -11.40
N LYS A 26 -39.67 1.98 -11.39
CA LYS A 26 -40.22 1.43 -10.16
C LYS A 26 -39.14 0.83 -9.25
N GLN A 27 -38.25 -0.01 -9.79
CA GLN A 27 -37.17 -0.64 -9.02
C GLN A 27 -36.19 0.38 -8.43
N ARG A 28 -35.98 1.49 -9.14
CA ARG A 28 -35.12 2.60 -8.72
C ARG A 28 -35.80 3.62 -7.80
N GLY A 29 -37.07 3.40 -7.44
CA GLY A 29 -37.84 4.33 -6.61
C GLY A 29 -38.21 5.63 -7.32
N LEU A 30 -38.15 5.66 -8.67
CA LEU A 30 -38.39 6.83 -9.50
C LEU A 30 -39.89 7.04 -9.85
N LEU A 31 -40.79 6.27 -9.26
CA LEU A 31 -42.24 6.38 -9.47
C LEU A 31 -42.96 6.38 -8.13
N VAL A 32 -44.00 7.22 -8.03
CA VAL A 32 -44.88 7.27 -6.87
C VAL A 32 -46.01 6.27 -7.09
N ILE A 33 -45.97 5.17 -6.33
CA ILE A 33 -46.96 4.09 -6.40
C ILE A 33 -47.82 4.15 -5.15
N THR A 34 -49.14 4.18 -5.35
CA THR A 34 -50.13 4.15 -4.27
C THR A 34 -50.19 2.76 -3.62
N GLY A 35 -50.76 2.66 -2.41
CA GLY A 35 -50.91 1.37 -1.70
C GLY A 35 -51.74 0.31 -2.44
N GLN A 36 -52.44 0.71 -3.51
CA GLN A 36 -53.20 -0.17 -4.41
C GLN A 36 -52.41 -0.60 -5.67
N GLY A 37 -51.13 -0.23 -5.77
CA GLY A 37 -50.25 -0.63 -6.87
C GLY A 37 -50.39 0.18 -8.16
N LEU A 38 -51.11 1.31 -8.12
CA LEU A 38 -51.28 2.24 -9.24
C LEU A 38 -50.25 3.38 -9.18
N VAL A 39 -49.78 3.82 -10.34
CA VAL A 39 -48.84 4.95 -10.52
C VAL A 39 -49.63 6.26 -10.48
N ASP A 40 -49.24 7.15 -9.57
CA ASP A 40 -49.70 8.54 -9.56
C ASP A 40 -48.98 9.29 -10.68
N VAL A 41 -49.73 9.72 -11.70
CA VAL A 41 -49.15 10.26 -12.94
C VAL A 41 -48.42 11.57 -12.67
N ALA A 42 -49.07 12.50 -11.95
CA ALA A 42 -48.53 13.83 -11.70
C ALA A 42 -47.31 13.79 -10.77
N ALA A 43 -47.37 12.99 -9.69
CA ALA A 43 -46.26 12.87 -8.75
C ALA A 43 -45.06 12.16 -9.38
N SER A 44 -45.30 11.12 -10.20
CA SER A 44 -44.24 10.39 -10.90
C SER A 44 -43.60 11.22 -12.02
N ASP A 45 -44.39 12.00 -12.76
CA ASP A 45 -43.86 12.88 -13.81
C ASP A 45 -42.93 13.96 -13.22
N LYS A 46 -43.31 14.53 -12.07
CA LYS A 46 -42.48 15.50 -11.34
C LYS A 46 -41.17 14.87 -10.85
N LEU A 47 -41.24 13.67 -10.26
CA LEU A 47 -40.07 13.00 -9.72
C LEU A 47 -39.08 12.58 -10.81
N LEU A 48 -39.59 12.19 -11.98
CA LEU A 48 -38.75 11.93 -13.16
C LEU A 48 -38.09 13.20 -13.69
N LEU A 49 -38.77 14.35 -13.67
CA LEU A 49 -38.19 15.64 -14.06
C LEU A 49 -37.09 16.09 -13.10
N GLU A 50 -37.28 15.93 -11.78
CA GLU A 50 -36.25 16.23 -10.77
C GLU A 50 -34.99 15.36 -10.97
N HIS A 51 -35.15 14.12 -11.42
CA HIS A 51 -34.04 13.22 -11.79
C HIS A 51 -33.54 13.36 -13.24
N GLY A 52 -33.97 14.42 -13.96
CA GLY A 52 -33.47 14.75 -15.29
C GLY A 52 -34.02 13.90 -16.45
N ILE A 53 -35.05 13.09 -16.21
CA ILE A 53 -35.65 12.19 -17.20
C ILE A 53 -36.85 12.89 -17.87
N LYS A 54 -36.59 13.50 -19.04
CA LYS A 54 -37.62 14.18 -19.86
C LYS A 54 -38.47 13.16 -20.64
N SER A 55 -39.73 13.49 -20.93
CA SER A 55 -40.62 12.66 -21.76
C SER A 55 -40.21 12.71 -23.23
N SER A 56 -40.24 11.56 -23.92
CA SER A 56 -39.80 11.36 -25.31
C SER A 56 -40.80 11.88 -26.36
N ALA A 57 -41.52 12.97 -26.09
CA ALA A 57 -42.51 13.50 -27.02
C ALA A 57 -41.96 14.72 -27.79
N VAL A 58 -40.87 14.54 -28.54
CA VAL A 58 -40.55 15.25 -29.81
C VAL A 58 -39.56 14.37 -30.59
N THR A 59 -40.06 13.44 -31.39
CA THR A 59 -39.33 12.92 -32.55
C THR A 59 -40.27 12.99 -33.74
N SER A 60 -40.21 14.11 -34.46
CA SER A 60 -40.50 14.08 -35.89
C SER A 60 -39.28 13.44 -36.56
N GLU A 61 -39.60 12.47 -37.39
CA GLU A 61 -38.70 11.66 -38.21
C GLU A 61 -37.75 12.57 -39.00
N ASP A 62 -36.44 12.46 -38.73
CA ASP A 62 -35.42 12.67 -39.74
C ASP A 62 -34.08 12.06 -39.30
N ASP A 63 -33.53 11.30 -40.23
CA ASP A 63 -32.12 10.97 -40.40
C ASP A 63 -31.42 10.08 -39.36
N VAL A 64 -31.67 8.78 -39.51
CA VAL A 64 -30.63 7.77 -39.28
C VAL A 64 -29.52 8.03 -40.29
N THR A 65 -28.55 8.89 -39.97
CA THR A 65 -27.10 8.84 -40.32
C THR A 65 -26.42 10.20 -40.06
N SER A 66 -25.90 10.46 -38.86
CA SER A 66 -24.65 11.27 -38.72
C SER A 66 -24.08 11.37 -37.29
N GLN A 67 -22.83 10.89 -37.14
CA GLN A 67 -21.68 11.52 -36.45
C GLN A 67 -21.71 11.57 -34.90
N VAL A 68 -20.98 10.71 -34.15
CA VAL A 68 -19.51 10.63 -33.96
C VAL A 68 -18.85 11.88 -33.32
N THR A 69 -19.60 12.85 -32.80
CA THR A 69 -19.00 14.08 -32.22
C THR A 69 -18.57 14.01 -30.74
N ASP A 70 -19.04 13.04 -29.95
CA ASP A 70 -18.76 12.97 -28.49
C ASP A 70 -17.40 12.36 -28.09
N ALA A 71 -16.66 11.77 -29.02
CA ALA A 71 -15.35 11.18 -28.71
C ALA A 71 -14.27 12.23 -28.43
N VAL A 72 -14.49 13.48 -28.85
CA VAL A 72 -13.55 14.60 -28.64
C VAL A 72 -13.72 15.17 -27.22
N ASP A 73 -14.95 15.33 -26.75
CA ASP A 73 -15.27 15.92 -25.43
C ASP A 73 -14.76 15.04 -24.27
N ILE A 74 -14.98 13.72 -24.36
CA ILE A 74 -14.51 12.76 -23.34
C ILE A 74 -12.97 12.69 -23.28
N ARG A 75 -12.29 12.79 -24.44
CA ARG A 75 -10.82 12.74 -24.49
C ARG A 75 -10.20 14.02 -23.95
N GLU A 76 -10.80 15.17 -24.22
CA GLU A 76 -10.33 16.46 -23.75
C GLU A 76 -10.54 16.60 -22.23
N GLU A 77 -11.68 16.15 -21.71
CA GLU A 77 -11.94 16.13 -20.27
C GLU A 77 -11.03 15.13 -19.54
N ALA A 78 -10.80 13.94 -20.11
CA ALA A 78 -9.83 13.00 -19.56
C ALA A 78 -8.40 13.55 -19.53
N ALA A 79 -8.00 14.30 -20.57
CA ALA A 79 -6.69 14.96 -20.59
C ALA A 79 -6.57 16.02 -19.48
N ARG A 80 -7.62 16.82 -19.24
CA ARG A 80 -7.62 17.81 -18.13
C ARG A 80 -7.52 17.16 -16.76
N LEU A 81 -8.20 16.04 -16.54
CA LEU A 81 -8.17 15.32 -15.26
C LEU A 81 -6.79 14.73 -14.96
N VAL A 82 -6.06 14.25 -15.98
CA VAL A 82 -4.72 13.66 -15.80
C VAL A 82 -3.63 14.75 -15.71
N SER A 83 -3.84 15.93 -16.32
CA SER A 83 -2.93 17.09 -16.27
C SER A 83 -3.23 18.09 -15.16
N ALA A 84 -3.97 17.70 -14.11
CA ALA A 84 -4.50 18.62 -13.10
C ALA A 84 -3.44 19.51 -12.42
N ASP A 85 -2.17 19.08 -12.39
CA ASP A 85 -1.05 19.80 -11.77
C ASP A 85 -0.22 20.65 -12.76
N GLY A 86 -0.66 20.78 -14.02
CA GLY A 86 0.01 21.60 -15.03
C GLY A 86 1.28 20.97 -15.63
N GLU A 87 1.55 19.71 -15.31
CA GLU A 87 2.65 18.95 -15.92
C GLU A 87 2.26 18.44 -17.31
N GLU A 88 3.20 18.56 -18.25
CA GLU A 88 3.06 18.02 -19.60
C GLU A 88 3.00 16.49 -19.53
N LEU A 89 1.90 15.90 -20.01
CA LEU A 89 1.73 14.45 -19.98
C LEU A 89 2.80 13.79 -20.82
N TRP A 90 3.50 12.83 -20.22
CA TRP A 90 4.42 11.99 -20.97
C TRP A 90 3.67 11.27 -22.09
N SER A 91 4.36 11.06 -23.21
CA SER A 91 3.90 10.11 -24.22
C SER A 91 3.67 8.75 -23.54
N LYS A 92 2.63 8.04 -23.98
CA LYS A 92 2.34 6.69 -23.48
C LYS A 92 3.57 5.77 -23.55
N ALA A 93 4.34 5.86 -24.64
CA ALA A 93 5.55 5.08 -24.82
C ALA A 93 6.65 5.44 -23.78
N ASP A 94 6.79 6.72 -23.44
CA ASP A 94 7.77 7.16 -22.44
C ASP A 94 7.33 6.75 -21.03
N ALA A 95 6.03 6.85 -20.72
CA ALA A 95 5.47 6.40 -19.46
C ALA A 95 5.61 4.88 -19.26
N GLU A 96 5.31 4.08 -20.27
CA GLU A 96 5.49 2.62 -20.24
C GLU A 96 6.96 2.25 -20.03
N LYS A 97 7.87 2.88 -20.79
CA LYS A 97 9.31 2.66 -20.64
C LYS A 97 9.82 2.98 -19.24
N VAL A 98 9.41 4.11 -18.67
CA VAL A 98 9.83 4.50 -17.31
C VAL A 98 9.26 3.52 -16.27
N LYS A 99 7.99 3.16 -16.39
CA LYS A 99 7.35 2.17 -15.52
C LYS A 99 8.08 0.83 -15.55
N GLU A 100 8.40 0.32 -16.74
CA GLU A 100 9.12 -0.94 -16.92
C GLU A 100 10.53 -0.89 -16.32
N ASN A 101 11.26 0.22 -16.53
CA ASN A 101 12.59 0.40 -15.95
C ASN A 101 12.56 0.39 -14.42
N TYR A 102 11.62 1.10 -13.80
CA TYR A 102 11.50 1.08 -12.33
C TYR A 102 11.04 -0.27 -11.81
N ALA A 103 10.12 -0.95 -12.52
CA ALA A 103 9.70 -2.30 -12.15
C ALA A 103 10.86 -3.31 -12.23
N ALA A 104 11.73 -3.20 -13.25
CA ALA A 104 12.92 -4.03 -13.37
C ALA A 104 13.91 -3.77 -12.23
N ARG A 105 14.17 -2.51 -11.88
CA ARG A 105 15.05 -2.13 -10.76
C ARG A 105 14.52 -2.61 -9.40
N LEU A 106 13.21 -2.51 -9.18
CA LEU A 106 12.61 -3.00 -7.94
C LEU A 106 12.75 -4.52 -7.82
N LYS A 107 12.51 -5.26 -8.91
CA LYS A 107 12.74 -6.71 -8.94
C LYS A 107 14.20 -7.08 -8.73
N GLN A 108 15.12 -6.29 -9.30
CA GLN A 108 16.55 -6.49 -9.06
C GLN A 108 16.90 -6.26 -7.59
N LEU A 109 16.44 -5.16 -6.99
CA LEU A 109 16.67 -4.90 -5.56
C LEU A 109 16.12 -6.03 -4.68
N GLU A 110 14.94 -6.55 -5.02
CA GLU A 110 14.33 -7.66 -4.30
C GLU A 110 15.14 -8.95 -4.45
N TYR A 111 15.62 -9.26 -5.66
CA TYR A 111 16.54 -10.36 -5.89
C TYR A 111 17.86 -10.19 -5.12
N ASP A 112 18.45 -9.00 -5.14
CA ASP A 112 19.69 -8.69 -4.43
C ASP A 112 19.50 -8.83 -2.92
N ARG A 113 18.31 -8.49 -2.39
CA ARG A 113 17.96 -8.66 -0.97
C ARG A 113 17.75 -10.13 -0.61
N GLN A 114 17.01 -10.88 -1.43
CA GLN A 114 16.76 -12.31 -1.24
C GLN A 114 18.03 -13.17 -1.39
N SER A 115 18.94 -12.79 -2.29
CA SER A 115 20.26 -13.42 -2.42
C SER A 115 21.24 -12.98 -1.32
N GLY A 116 20.87 -12.00 -0.50
CA GLY A 116 21.70 -11.47 0.58
C GLY A 116 22.85 -10.58 0.12
N ALA A 117 22.84 -10.11 -1.14
CA ALA A 117 23.80 -9.15 -1.66
C ALA A 117 23.62 -7.75 -1.04
N VAL A 118 22.38 -7.38 -0.66
CA VAL A 118 22.07 -6.11 0.00
C VAL A 118 21.15 -6.30 1.21
N VAL A 119 21.20 -5.36 2.16
CA VAL A 119 20.36 -5.30 3.36
C VAL A 119 19.98 -3.84 3.64
N ALA A 120 18.88 -3.60 4.34
CA ALA A 120 18.52 -2.26 4.78
C ALA A 120 19.55 -1.73 5.78
N ILE A 121 19.98 -0.48 5.58
CA ILE A 121 21.00 0.15 6.41
C ILE A 121 20.50 0.29 7.85
N ASP A 122 19.22 0.58 8.05
CA ASP A 122 18.63 0.72 9.39
C ASP A 122 18.75 -0.57 10.21
N ASP A 123 18.56 -1.73 9.58
CA ASP A 123 18.73 -3.04 10.24
C ASP A 123 20.19 -3.25 10.69
N VAL A 124 21.15 -2.89 9.83
CA VAL A 124 22.58 -2.94 10.14
C VAL A 124 22.93 -1.99 11.29
N VAL A 125 22.38 -0.77 11.27
CA VAL A 125 22.61 0.23 12.33
C VAL A 125 22.12 -0.29 13.67
N VAL A 126 20.92 -0.89 13.72
CA VAL A 126 20.38 -1.47 14.96
C VAL A 126 21.24 -2.62 15.45
N ALA A 127 21.61 -3.56 14.57
CA ALA A 127 22.44 -4.72 14.94
C ALA A 127 23.81 -4.27 15.48
N VAL A 128 24.49 -3.37 14.75
CA VAL A 128 25.80 -2.85 15.14
C VAL A 128 25.72 -2.04 16.44
N ALA A 129 24.69 -1.21 16.62
CA ALA A 129 24.50 -0.44 17.84
C ALA A 129 24.27 -1.34 19.07
N ALA A 130 23.52 -2.44 18.91
CA ALA A 130 23.31 -3.43 19.96
C ALA A 130 24.63 -4.09 20.37
N GLU A 131 25.44 -4.53 19.39
CA GLU A 131 26.76 -5.13 19.65
C GLU A 131 27.69 -4.14 20.38
N TYR A 132 27.77 -2.88 19.93
CA TYR A 132 28.57 -1.86 20.61
C TYR A 132 28.05 -1.53 22.03
N ALA A 133 26.75 -1.64 22.28
CA ALA A 133 26.20 -1.46 23.61
C ALA A 133 26.66 -2.56 24.57
N VAL A 134 26.70 -3.82 24.10
CA VAL A 134 27.24 -4.96 24.86
C VAL A 134 28.73 -4.74 25.16
N VAL A 135 29.52 -4.38 24.14
CA VAL A 135 30.95 -4.05 24.27
C VAL A 135 31.16 -3.00 25.35
N ARG A 136 30.45 -1.87 25.23
CA ARG A 136 30.57 -0.73 26.14
C ARG A 136 30.24 -1.14 27.58
N ASN A 137 29.13 -1.84 27.78
CA ASN A 137 28.70 -2.26 29.12
C ASN A 137 29.75 -3.18 29.77
N ARG A 138 30.38 -4.05 28.98
CA ARG A 138 31.43 -4.94 29.47
C ARG A 138 32.70 -4.21 29.87
N LEU A 139 33.19 -3.30 29.02
CA LEU A 139 34.36 -2.47 29.33
C LEU A 139 34.13 -1.61 30.58
N LEU A 140 32.93 -1.03 30.72
CA LEU A 140 32.55 -0.26 31.91
C LEU A 140 32.48 -1.13 33.18
N GLY A 141 32.17 -2.42 33.04
CA GLY A 141 32.07 -3.38 34.15
C GLY A 141 33.40 -3.89 34.69
N ILE A 142 34.51 -3.76 33.93
CA ILE A 142 35.83 -4.30 34.29
C ILE A 142 36.26 -3.85 35.69
N GLY A 143 36.18 -2.54 35.96
CA GLY A 143 36.63 -1.99 37.24
C GLY A 143 35.88 -2.57 38.44
N ALA A 144 34.56 -2.75 38.31
CA ALA A 144 33.76 -3.36 39.37
C ALA A 144 34.09 -4.85 39.58
N LYS A 145 34.42 -5.57 38.49
CA LYS A 145 34.79 -6.98 38.54
C LYS A 145 36.13 -7.20 39.24
N ILE A 146 37.16 -6.43 38.89
CA ILE A 146 38.52 -6.65 39.40
C ILE A 146 38.82 -5.91 40.71
N ALA A 147 37.99 -4.93 41.09
CA ALA A 147 38.22 -4.14 42.32
C ALA A 147 38.48 -4.97 43.58
N PRO A 148 37.75 -6.06 43.87
CA PRO A 148 38.00 -6.89 45.05
C PRO A 148 39.42 -7.49 45.05
N ASP A 149 39.89 -7.98 43.92
CA ASP A 149 41.18 -8.67 43.79
C ASP A 149 42.34 -7.69 43.97
N LEU A 150 42.18 -6.47 43.42
CA LEU A 150 43.17 -5.41 43.52
C LEU A 150 43.40 -4.92 44.95
N THR A 151 42.44 -5.10 45.88
CA THR A 151 42.58 -4.63 47.28
C THR A 151 43.74 -5.28 48.03
N THR A 152 44.18 -6.46 47.58
CA THR A 152 45.20 -7.27 48.26
C THR A 152 46.61 -7.08 47.70
N LEU A 153 46.74 -6.37 46.57
CA LEU A 153 48.00 -6.23 45.83
C LEU A 153 48.75 -4.97 46.25
N GLN A 154 50.08 -5.05 46.31
CA GLN A 154 50.94 -3.93 46.66
C GLN A 154 51.98 -3.59 45.58
N SER A 155 52.03 -4.36 44.50
CA SER A 155 52.89 -4.10 43.34
C SER A 155 52.11 -3.45 42.20
N ALA A 156 52.63 -2.35 41.66
CA ALA A 156 52.08 -1.73 40.46
C ALA A 156 52.14 -2.66 39.23
N GLU A 157 53.12 -3.56 39.19
CA GLU A 157 53.29 -4.51 38.08
C GLU A 157 52.21 -5.59 38.10
N GLU A 158 51.86 -6.11 39.28
CA GLU A 158 50.77 -7.09 39.47
C GLU A 158 49.41 -6.48 39.17
N ILE A 159 49.17 -5.25 39.64
CA ILE A 159 47.93 -4.49 39.35
C ILE A 159 47.76 -4.30 37.85
N LYS A 160 48.82 -3.87 37.15
CA LYS A 160 48.79 -3.68 35.70
C LYS A 160 48.52 -5.01 34.98
N ALA A 161 49.17 -6.10 35.40
CA ALA A 161 48.99 -7.40 34.78
C ALA A 161 47.53 -7.90 34.85
N ILE A 162 46.85 -7.68 35.97
CA ILE A 162 45.43 -8.05 36.13
C ILE A 162 44.52 -7.17 35.25
N ILE A 163 44.76 -5.85 35.23
CA ILE A 163 43.99 -4.94 34.38
C ILE A 163 44.16 -5.32 32.90
N ASP A 164 45.40 -5.51 32.45
CA ASP A 164 45.71 -5.87 31.07
C ASP A 164 45.10 -7.23 30.69
N ALA A 165 45.14 -8.20 31.60
CA ALA A 165 44.53 -9.52 31.40
C ALA A 165 43.01 -9.43 31.25
N GLU A 166 42.34 -8.69 32.13
CA GLU A 166 40.87 -8.55 32.06
C GLU A 166 40.44 -7.73 30.84
N VAL A 167 41.17 -6.68 30.48
CA VAL A 167 40.92 -5.93 29.23
C VAL A 167 41.11 -6.84 28.02
N THR A 168 42.16 -7.65 28.00
CA THR A 168 42.41 -8.60 26.92
C THR A 168 41.31 -9.67 26.84
N GLU A 169 40.87 -10.21 27.97
CA GLU A 169 39.75 -11.16 28.01
C GLU A 169 38.45 -10.51 27.53
N ALA A 170 38.15 -9.30 28.01
CA ALA A 170 36.98 -8.55 27.61
C ALA A 170 36.98 -8.27 26.10
N LEU A 171 38.14 -7.94 25.51
CA LEU A 171 38.31 -7.74 24.07
C LEU A 171 38.28 -9.07 23.28
N ASN A 172 38.85 -10.15 23.81
CA ASN A 172 38.85 -11.47 23.16
C ASN A 172 37.44 -12.08 23.12
N GLN A 173 36.57 -11.75 24.08
CA GLN A 173 35.16 -12.14 24.00
C GLN A 173 34.36 -11.29 23.01
N LEU A 174 34.95 -10.21 22.46
CA LEU A 174 34.36 -9.40 21.38
C LEU A 174 34.86 -9.82 20.01
N THR A 175 36.05 -10.40 19.92
CA THR A 175 36.34 -11.27 18.78
C THR A 175 35.43 -12.47 18.92
N VAL A 176 34.35 -12.48 18.13
CA VAL A 176 33.69 -13.71 17.70
C VAL A 176 34.80 -14.76 17.50
N ASP A 177 34.60 -16.01 17.91
CA ASP A 177 35.39 -17.14 17.45
C ASP A 177 35.37 -17.15 15.91
N VAL A 178 36.21 -16.33 15.30
CA VAL A 178 36.63 -16.37 13.91
C VAL A 178 37.89 -17.20 13.91
N ASP A 179 37.81 -18.39 14.50
CA ASP A 179 38.73 -19.46 14.19
C ASP A 179 38.39 -19.96 12.78
N GLY A 180 38.85 -19.20 11.79
CA GLY A 180 39.05 -19.67 10.42
C GLY A 180 37.82 -19.96 9.57
N GLU A 181 36.60 -19.95 10.09
CA GLU A 181 35.42 -20.25 9.28
C GLU A 181 34.78 -18.96 8.74
N ARG A 182 35.28 -18.52 7.57
CA ARG A 182 34.69 -17.48 6.72
C ARG A 182 33.41 -17.97 6.03
N ASP A 183 32.56 -18.64 6.78
CA ASP A 183 31.26 -19.11 6.31
C ASP A 183 30.20 -18.11 6.78
N PHE A 184 29.91 -17.16 5.89
CA PHE A 184 28.94 -16.10 6.13
C PHE A 184 27.53 -16.66 6.37
N ASP A 185 27.24 -17.89 5.94
CA ASP A 185 25.94 -18.53 6.20
C ASP A 185 25.84 -18.97 7.66
N LYS A 186 26.90 -19.49 8.26
CA LYS A 186 26.94 -19.80 9.71
C LYS A 186 26.88 -18.54 10.56
N LEU A 187 27.54 -17.46 10.12
CA LEU A 187 27.46 -16.17 10.80
C LEU A 187 26.05 -15.59 10.75
N ARG A 188 25.38 -15.68 9.59
CA ARG A 188 23.97 -15.30 9.42
C ARG A 188 23.06 -16.11 10.34
N GLU A 189 23.24 -17.42 10.42
CA GLU A 189 22.45 -18.32 11.26
C GLU A 189 22.65 -18.03 12.76
N SER A 190 23.90 -17.75 13.18
CA SER A 190 24.23 -17.32 14.56
C SER A 190 23.61 -15.98 14.94
N ILE A 191 23.62 -15.01 14.02
CA ILE A 191 23.00 -13.69 14.21
C ILE A 191 21.47 -13.83 14.25
N GLN A 192 20.85 -14.58 13.34
CA GLN A 192 19.40 -14.83 13.33
C GLN A 192 18.93 -15.58 14.58
N GLY A 193 19.70 -16.55 15.08
CA GLY A 193 19.39 -17.27 16.32
C GLY A 193 19.45 -16.38 17.57
N ARG A 194 20.24 -15.30 17.56
CA ARG A 194 20.39 -14.38 18.70
C ARG A 194 19.45 -13.18 18.65
N PHE A 195 19.14 -12.68 17.46
CA PHE A 195 18.36 -11.45 17.27
C PHE A 195 16.95 -11.70 16.74
N GLY A 196 16.57 -12.95 16.54
CA GLY A 196 15.30 -13.32 15.90
C GLY A 196 15.42 -13.23 14.38
N PRO A 197 14.41 -13.76 13.66
CA PRO A 197 14.45 -13.75 12.22
C PRO A 197 14.45 -12.32 11.69
N SER A 198 15.10 -12.13 10.55
CA SER A 198 14.90 -10.93 9.73
C SER A 198 13.40 -10.70 9.59
N ALA A 199 12.94 -9.45 9.61
CA ALA A 199 11.52 -9.04 9.68
C ALA A 199 10.56 -9.66 8.63
N GLU A 200 11.06 -10.52 7.74
CA GLU A 200 10.30 -11.25 6.74
C GLU A 200 9.84 -12.66 7.15
N GLU A 201 10.49 -13.36 8.08
CA GLU A 201 9.95 -14.67 8.49
C GLU A 201 8.67 -14.50 9.33
N ASP A 202 8.49 -13.34 9.97
CA ASP A 202 7.23 -12.96 10.61
C ASP A 202 6.09 -12.72 9.61
N VAL A 203 6.41 -12.32 8.37
CA VAL A 203 5.41 -12.10 7.31
C VAL A 203 5.10 -13.41 6.57
N ALA A 204 6.07 -14.30 6.42
CA ALA A 204 5.89 -15.61 5.81
C ALA A 204 5.13 -16.61 6.70
N SER A 205 5.19 -16.46 8.03
CA SER A 205 4.48 -17.33 8.99
C SER A 205 3.03 -16.91 9.27
N ALA A 206 2.57 -15.79 8.68
CA ALA A 206 1.24 -15.22 8.88
C ALA A 206 0.25 -15.48 7.73
N GLN A 207 0.58 -16.39 6.79
CA GLN A 207 -0.29 -16.80 5.68
C GLN A 207 -0.66 -18.29 5.73
#